data_AF-A0AAJ1IE09-F1
#
_entry.id   AF-A0AAJ1IE09-F1
#
_cell.length_a   1.000
_cell.length_b   1.000
_cell.length_c   1.000
_cell.angle_alpha   90.00
_cell.angle_beta   90.00
_cell.angle_gamma   90.00
#
_symmetry.space_group_name_H-M   'P 1'
#
loop_
_entity.id
_entity.type
_entity.pdbx_description
1 polymer ?
#
loop_
_entity_poly.entity_id
_entity_poly.type
_entity_poly.pdbx_seq_one_letter_code
_entity_poly.pdbx_strand_id
1 'polypeptide(L)'
;MDREKLEKHLKELRTEIEDLEFEAPESVERLMALADEIEVSTADDNEIDSDLLEGIQSNVDHFEVEHPSITALLNRIATLLSDMGI
;
A
#
# COMPACT_ATOMS: atom_id res chain seq x y z
N MET A 1 -1.46 -2.09 -18.11
CA MET A 1 -2.68 -2.50 -17.37
C MET A 1 -2.40 -2.66 -15.89
N ASP A 2 -1.46 -3.51 -15.46
CA ASP A 2 -1.27 -3.77 -14.01
C ASP A 2 -0.61 -2.60 -13.27
N ARG A 3 0.30 -1.87 -13.93
CA ARG A 3 0.83 -0.59 -13.43
C ARG A 3 -0.24 0.50 -13.27
N GLU A 4 -1.12 0.69 -14.26
CA GLU A 4 -2.23 1.65 -14.16
C GLU A 4 -3.21 1.29 -13.04
N LYS A 5 -3.45 -0.01 -12.81
CA LYS A 5 -4.24 -0.48 -11.67
C LYS A 5 -3.53 -0.21 -10.35
N LEU A 6 -2.22 -0.42 -10.27
CA LEU A 6 -1.44 -0.14 -9.07
C LEU A 6 -1.52 1.36 -8.73
N GLU A 7 -1.23 2.24 -9.69
CA GLU A 7 -1.31 3.69 -9.51
C GLU A 7 -2.71 4.12 -9.04
N LYS A 8 -3.76 3.50 -9.60
CA LYS A 8 -5.13 3.73 -9.14
C LYS A 8 -5.32 3.36 -7.67
N HIS A 9 -4.89 2.17 -7.24
CA HIS A 9 -5.05 1.73 -5.86
C HIS A 9 -4.18 2.54 -4.88
N LEU A 10 -2.97 2.94 -5.27
CA LEU A 10 -2.13 3.83 -4.47
C LEU A 10 -2.78 5.21 -4.30
N LYS A 11 -3.41 5.74 -5.36
CA LYS A 11 -4.17 6.98 -5.27
C LYS A 11 -5.38 6.85 -4.35
N GLU A 12 -6.13 5.75 -4.47
CA GLU A 12 -7.26 5.45 -3.57
C GLU A 12 -6.79 5.35 -2.11
N LEU A 13 -5.65 4.68 -1.86
CA LEU A 13 -5.03 4.58 -0.53
C LEU A 13 -4.69 5.97 0.04
N ARG A 14 -4.03 6.83 -0.73
CA ARG A 14 -3.71 8.20 -0.30
C ARG A 14 -4.96 9.02 0.01
N THR A 15 -5.99 8.93 -0.83
CA THR A 15 -7.26 9.65 -0.58
C THR A 15 -7.96 9.14 0.68
N GLU A 16 -8.00 7.83 0.92
CA GLU A 16 -8.54 7.29 2.17
C GLU A 16 -7.71 7.73 3.38
N ILE A 17 -6.38 7.80 3.25
CA ILE A 17 -5.52 8.31 4.32
C ILE A 17 -5.80 9.79 4.64
N GLU A 18 -6.12 10.59 3.63
CA GLU A 18 -6.45 12.01 3.82
C GLU A 18 -7.89 12.22 4.33
N ASP A 19 -8.82 11.33 3.99
CA ASP A 19 -10.23 11.41 4.39
C ASP A 19 -10.48 10.86 5.80
N LEU A 20 -9.72 9.84 6.20
CA LEU A 20 -9.82 9.23 7.52
C LEU A 20 -9.11 10.10 8.57
N GLU A 21 -9.80 10.39 9.67
CA GLU A 21 -9.17 10.97 10.85
C GLU A 21 -8.40 9.86 11.59
N PHE A 22 -7.08 9.82 11.41
CA PHE A 22 -6.21 8.95 12.19
C PHE A 22 -5.95 9.56 13.56
N GLU A 23 -6.07 8.75 14.61
CA GLU A 23 -5.72 9.16 15.96
C GLU A 23 -4.22 9.39 16.12
N ALA A 24 -3.40 8.73 15.29
CA ALA A 24 -1.95 8.75 15.34
C ALA A 24 -1.34 9.28 14.02
N PRO A 25 -0.69 10.46 14.01
CA PRO A 25 -0.08 11.02 12.80
C PRO A 25 1.07 10.17 12.25
N GLU A 26 1.78 9.45 13.12
CA GLU A 26 2.83 8.48 12.74
C GLU A 26 2.30 7.32 11.88
N SER A 27 1.02 6.96 12.01
CA SER A 27 0.39 5.92 11.21
C SER A 27 0.10 6.40 9.78
N VAL A 28 -0.30 7.66 9.64
CA VAL A 28 -0.43 8.35 8.34
C VAL A 28 0.91 8.41 7.63
N GLU A 29 1.96 8.87 8.34
CA GLU A 29 3.31 8.97 7.77
C GLU A 29 3.84 7.61 7.30
N ARG A 30 3.62 6.54 8.07
CA ARG A 30 4.01 5.18 7.68
C ARG A 30 3.29 4.69 6.43
N LEU A 31 1.97 4.89 6.35
CA LEU A 31 1.19 4.49 5.18
C LEU A 31 1.56 5.28 3.92
N MET A 32 1.80 6.59 4.07
CA MET A 32 2.27 7.43 2.95
C MET A 32 3.66 7.00 2.47
N ALA A 33 4.59 6.74 3.40
CA ALA A 33 5.93 6.27 3.07
C ALA A 33 5.89 4.91 2.35
N LEU A 34 5.05 3.99 2.81
CA LEU A 34 4.85 2.70 2.15
C LEU A 34 4.29 2.87 0.73
N ALA A 35 3.31 3.75 0.53
CA ALA A 35 2.76 4.04 -0.79
C ALA A 35 3.83 4.61 -1.74
N ASP A 36 4.68 5.52 -1.26
CA ASP A 36 5.81 6.07 -2.03
C ASP A 36 6.84 4.99 -2.38
N GLU A 37 7.18 4.12 -1.43
CA GLU A 37 8.15 3.03 -1.63
C GLU A 37 7.69 2.03 -2.71
N ILE A 38 6.40 1.68 -2.69
CA ILE A 38 5.78 0.83 -3.71
C ILE A 38 5.83 1.49 -5.09
N GLU A 39 5.52 2.78 -5.16
CA GLU A 39 5.55 3.56 -6.40
C GLU A 39 6.96 3.63 -6.99
N VAL A 40 7.98 3.87 -6.15
CA VAL A 40 9.39 3.89 -6.57
C VAL A 40 9.85 2.51 -7.04
N SER A 41 9.56 1.45 -6.27
CA SER A 41 9.98 0.09 -6.60
C SER A 41 9.40 -0.39 -7.93
N THR A 42 8.15 0.00 -8.21
CA THR A 42 7.45 -0.38 -9.45
C THR A 42 7.72 0.55 -10.63
N ALA A 43 8.28 1.74 -10.39
CA ALA A 43 8.63 2.69 -11.45
C ALA A 43 9.80 2.20 -12.30
N ASP A 44 10.79 1.58 -11.66
CA ASP A 44 12.05 1.14 -12.25
C ASP A 44 12.01 -0.29 -12.84
N ASP A 45 10.83 -0.93 -12.92
CA ASP A 45 10.67 -2.37 -13.25
C ASP A 45 11.59 -3.26 -12.39
N ASN A 46 11.89 -2.83 -11.16
CA ASN A 46 12.64 -3.66 -10.22
C ASN A 46 11.77 -4.85 -9.80
N GLU A 47 12.42 -5.99 -9.54
CA GLU A 47 11.74 -7.10 -8.89
C GLU A 47 11.14 -6.61 -7.57
N ILE A 48 9.87 -6.95 -7.36
CA ILE A 48 9.21 -6.70 -6.08
C ILE A 48 9.91 -7.57 -5.04
N ASP A 49 10.66 -6.94 -4.16
CA ASP A 49 11.35 -7.66 -3.09
C ASP A 49 10.35 -8.14 -2.04
N SER A 50 10.67 -9.28 -1.42
CA SER A 50 9.86 -9.88 -0.36
C SER A 50 9.70 -8.95 0.85
N ASP A 51 10.70 -8.11 1.11
CA ASP A 51 10.67 -7.12 2.18
C ASP A 51 9.53 -6.09 1.99
N LEU A 52 9.23 -5.70 0.74
CA LEU A 52 8.14 -4.76 0.43
C LEU A 52 6.78 -5.40 0.70
N LEU A 53 6.62 -6.67 0.31
CA LEU A 53 5.39 -7.45 0.56
C LEU A 53 5.17 -7.66 2.07
N GLU A 54 6.24 -7.92 2.83
CA GLU A 54 6.18 -8.05 4.29
C GLU A 54 5.82 -6.72 4.96
N GLY A 55 6.36 -5.59 4.47
CA GLY A 55 5.99 -4.25 4.92
C GLY A 55 4.50 -3.95 4.72
N ILE A 56 3.93 -4.36 3.59
CA ILE A 56 2.48 -4.22 3.34
C ILE A 56 1.66 -5.07 4.29
N GLN A 57 2.05 -6.33 4.51
CA GLN A 57 1.35 -7.25 5.43
C GLN A 57 1.39 -6.75 6.88
N SER A 58 2.53 -6.24 7.33
CA SER A 58 2.66 -5.65 8.67
C SER A 58 1.71 -4.46 8.88
N ASN A 59 1.53 -3.62 7.86
CA ASN A 59 0.55 -2.53 7.93
C ASN A 59 -0.89 -3.04 7.87
N VAL A 60 -1.18 -4.07 7.06
CA VAL A 60 -2.49 -4.74 7.03
C VAL A 60 -2.89 -5.21 8.44
N ASP A 61 -2.00 -5.92 9.12
CA ASP A 61 -2.24 -6.44 10.48
C ASP A 61 -2.43 -5.31 11.49
N HIS A 62 -1.69 -4.22 11.34
CA HIS A 62 -1.80 -3.06 12.22
C HIS A 62 -3.15 -2.34 12.08
N PHE A 63 -3.66 -2.21 10.84
CA PHE A 63 -4.86 -1.44 10.54
C PHE A 63 -6.13 -2.27 10.40
N GLU A 64 -6.06 -3.61 10.43
CA GLU A 64 -7.21 -4.51 10.22
C GLU A 64 -8.40 -4.21 11.15
N VAL A 65 -8.11 -3.81 12.39
CA VAL A 65 -9.14 -3.54 13.41
C VAL A 65 -9.71 -2.13 13.31
N GLU A 66 -8.85 -1.15 13.03
CA GLU A 66 -9.21 0.28 13.11
C GLU A 66 -9.67 0.86 11.77
N HIS A 67 -9.07 0.40 10.65
CA HIS A 67 -9.28 0.94 9.31
C HIS A 67 -9.46 -0.18 8.27
N PRO A 68 -10.61 -0.86 8.24
CA PRO A 68 -10.84 -1.99 7.33
C PRO A 68 -10.81 -1.60 5.84
N SER A 69 -11.08 -0.33 5.48
CA SER A 69 -10.95 0.16 4.10
C SER A 69 -9.49 0.21 3.64
N ILE A 70 -8.60 0.73 4.49
CA ILE A 70 -7.15 0.76 4.27
C ILE A 70 -6.61 -0.66 4.10
N THR A 71 -6.97 -1.58 5.00
CA THR A 71 -6.55 -2.98 4.93
C THR A 71 -7.00 -3.65 3.63
N ALA A 72 -8.21 -3.36 3.14
CA ALA A 72 -8.68 -3.89 1.86
C ALA A 72 -7.87 -3.37 0.67
N LEU A 73 -7.47 -2.09 0.70
CA LEU A 73 -6.62 -1.48 -0.35
C LEU A 73 -5.21 -2.06 -0.33
N LEU A 74 -4.58 -2.17 0.84
CA LEU A 74 -3.26 -2.76 1.00
C LEU A 74 -3.22 -4.22 0.50
N ASN A 75 -4.23 -5.03 0.81
CA ASN A 75 -4.33 -6.40 0.29
C ASN A 75 -4.44 -6.46 -1.25
N ARG A 76 -5.22 -5.55 -1.85
CA ARG A 76 -5.31 -5.46 -3.32
C ARG A 76 -3.98 -5.07 -3.94
N ILE A 77 -3.26 -4.14 -3.31
CA ILE A 77 -1.93 -3.72 -3.74
C ILE A 77 -0.96 -4.91 -3.63
N ALA A 78 -0.90 -5.61 -2.49
CA ALA A 78 -0.04 -6.79 -2.32
C ALA A 78 -0.32 -7.89 -3.35
N THR A 79 -1.59 -8.13 -3.68
CA THR A 79 -1.99 -9.10 -4.71
C THR A 79 -1.50 -8.66 -6.09
N LEU A 80 -1.70 -7.38 -6.45
CA LEU A 80 -1.22 -6.84 -7.73
C LEU A 80 0.30 -6.88 -7.83
N LEU A 81 1.01 -6.53 -6.77
CA LEU A 81 2.46 -6.60 -6.71
C LEU A 81 2.96 -8.04 -6.87
N SER A 82 2.29 -9.00 -6.22
CA SER A 82 2.58 -10.42 -6.39
C SER A 82 2.36 -10.87 -7.84
N ASP A 83 1.26 -10.45 -8.47
CA ASP A 83 0.97 -10.76 -9.88
C ASP A 83 1.99 -10.12 -10.86
N MET A 84 2.67 -9.04 -10.46
CA MET A 84 3.71 -8.37 -11.25
C MET A 84 5.12 -8.94 -11.03
N GLY A 85 5.36 -9.65 -9.92
CA GLY A 85 6.65 -10.24 -9.54
C GLY A 85 6.73 -11.76 -9.66
N ILE A 86 5.75 -12.41 -10.30
CA ILE A 86 5.75 -13.86 -10.63
C ILE A 86 6.25 -14.10 -12.06
#